data_AF-A0A2V8D2X0-F1
#
_entry.id   AF-A0A2V8D2X0-F1
#
_cell.length_a   1.000
_cell.length_b   1.000
_cell.length_c   1.000
_cell.angle_alpha   90.00
_cell.angle_beta   90.00
_cell.angle_gamma   90.00
#
_symmetry.space_group_name_H-M   'P 1'
#
loop_
_entity.id
_entity.type
_entity.pdbx_description
1 polymer ?
#
loop_
_entity_poly.entity_id
_entity_poly.type
_entity_poly.pdbx_seq_one_letter_code
_entity_poly.pdbx_strand_id
1 'polypeptide(L)'
;MLPHRLITGDTSPLYSTTRFTHETDPSQTNSQRFIQATDPLGGTERVEFRYTTTALPATAPANQVPTGFAAYNQNLDRYNSLYWDKRAMALSPGDVSKATITHWLLYLYQSYTPVFFGHAWSTSVPHSIKRPLENRVWYAYADQNTTGSYVGSWTRPTKVARVLDDGSSQIWQAAYNSMGHVTQRLDPFGRQQTLSYAANGLDLLEVRQTSSGLNDLLASFSNYTPQHRPQTMTDAAGQTTTATYNPAGQVLTVTNAKSETTTSAYDANGYLLSVTGPVAGASTTFTYDAYGRRRTTTDSD
;
A
#
# COMPACT_ATOMS: atom_id res chain seq x y z
N MET A 1 -23.21 -18.83 2.47
CA MET A 1 -22.15 -19.70 3.01
C MET A 1 -21.34 -20.24 1.85
N LEU A 2 -20.11 -19.78 1.69
CA LEU A 2 -19.13 -20.34 0.76
C LEU A 2 -18.02 -20.97 1.63
N PRO A 3 -17.66 -22.24 1.44
CA PRO A 3 -16.59 -22.85 2.24
C PRO A 3 -15.24 -22.34 1.72
N HIS A 4 -14.65 -21.37 2.42
CA HIS A 4 -13.23 -21.06 2.27
C HIS A 4 -12.44 -22.22 2.88
N ARG A 5 -11.95 -23.14 2.04
CA ARG A 5 -11.01 -24.17 2.46
C ARG A 5 -9.64 -23.50 2.62
N LEU A 6 -9.35 -23.00 3.83
CA LEU A 6 -8.03 -22.46 4.18
C LEU A 6 -7.00 -23.60 4.16
N ILE A 7 -5.90 -23.37 3.45
CA ILE A 7 -4.78 -24.30 3.32
C ILE A 7 -4.12 -24.46 4.70
N THR A 8 -4.05 -25.68 5.22
CA THR A 8 -3.54 -25.99 6.58
C THR A 8 -2.01 -26.14 6.62
N GLY A 9 -1.34 -26.03 5.47
CA GLY A 9 0.11 -25.98 5.31
C GLY A 9 0.50 -25.77 3.85
N ASP A 10 1.50 -24.92 3.61
CA ASP A 10 2.11 -24.72 2.29
C ASP A 10 3.50 -25.39 2.29
N THR A 11 3.79 -26.16 1.24
CA THR A 11 5.03 -26.93 1.10
C THR A 11 5.81 -26.41 -0.10
N SER A 12 7.00 -25.85 0.13
CA SER A 12 8.04 -25.73 -0.88
C SER A 12 8.99 -26.94 -0.76
N PRO A 13 9.42 -27.59 -1.85
CA PRO A 13 10.05 -28.92 -1.83
C PRO A 13 11.44 -29.01 -1.17
N LEU A 14 11.93 -27.96 -0.48
CA LEU A 14 13.25 -27.95 0.15
C LEU A 14 13.31 -27.40 1.59
N TYR A 15 12.20 -26.95 2.19
CA TYR A 15 12.23 -26.40 3.55
C TYR A 15 10.98 -26.79 4.33
N SER A 16 11.20 -27.15 5.60
CA SER A 16 10.27 -27.34 6.70
C SER A 16 8.95 -26.53 6.64
N THR A 17 7.88 -27.11 7.19
CA THR A 17 6.50 -26.65 7.01
C THR A 17 6.08 -25.53 7.98
N THR A 18 5.53 -24.44 7.45
CA THR A 18 4.79 -23.45 8.26
C THR A 18 3.43 -24.02 8.67
N ARG A 19 3.13 -24.02 9.96
CA ARG A 19 1.85 -24.51 10.50
C ARG A 19 0.88 -23.36 10.72
N PHE A 20 -0.36 -23.51 10.27
CA PHE A 20 -1.44 -22.57 10.56
C PHE A 20 -2.37 -23.13 11.64
N THR A 21 -2.76 -22.29 12.60
CA THR A 21 -3.84 -22.56 13.54
C THR A 21 -4.88 -21.45 13.45
N HIS A 22 -6.15 -21.81 13.60
CA HIS A 22 -7.28 -20.88 13.55
C HIS A 22 -8.30 -21.25 14.63
N GLU A 23 -9.28 -20.36 14.81
CA GLU A 23 -10.40 -20.56 15.73
C GLU A 23 -11.14 -21.89 15.43
N THR A 24 -11.37 -22.73 16.45
CA THR A 24 -11.88 -24.11 16.31
C THR A 24 -13.34 -24.29 16.74
N ASP A 25 -13.96 -23.27 17.34
CA ASP A 25 -15.33 -23.29 17.84
C ASP A 25 -16.26 -22.41 16.98
N PRO A 26 -16.92 -23.02 15.97
CA PRO A 26 -17.85 -22.31 15.10
C PRO A 26 -19.10 -21.79 15.85
N SER A 27 -19.32 -22.21 17.10
CA SER A 27 -20.41 -21.76 17.96
C SER A 27 -20.07 -20.51 18.79
N GLN A 28 -18.83 -20.00 18.73
CA GLN A 28 -18.50 -18.71 19.36
C GLN A 28 -19.37 -17.59 18.78
N THR A 29 -20.42 -17.27 19.53
CA THR A 29 -21.25 -16.07 19.46
C THR A 29 -20.43 -14.80 19.73
N ASN A 30 -19.24 -14.96 20.31
CA ASN A 30 -18.23 -13.93 20.44
C ASN A 30 -17.57 -13.72 19.07
N SER A 31 -18.02 -12.70 18.34
CA SER A 31 -17.29 -11.57 17.74
C SER A 31 -15.77 -11.62 17.42
N GLN A 32 -15.04 -12.70 17.65
CA GLN A 32 -13.58 -12.79 17.54
C GLN A 32 -13.16 -13.97 16.67
N ARG A 33 -12.20 -13.76 15.77
CA ARG A 33 -11.66 -14.80 14.87
C ARG A 33 -10.16 -14.58 14.70
N PHE A 34 -9.35 -15.64 14.66
CA PHE A 34 -7.91 -15.49 14.50
C PHE A 34 -7.32 -16.50 13.52
N ILE A 35 -6.17 -16.12 12.99
CA ILE A 35 -5.23 -17.00 12.29
C ILE A 35 -3.85 -16.77 12.91
N GLN A 36 -3.14 -17.86 13.17
CA GLN A 36 -1.77 -17.83 13.66
C GLN A 36 -0.90 -18.72 12.76
N ALA A 37 0.24 -18.19 12.33
CA ALA A 37 1.24 -18.90 11.56
C ALA A 37 2.45 -19.19 12.45
N THR A 38 2.97 -20.42 12.37
CA THR A 38 4.19 -20.84 13.07
C THR A 38 5.20 -21.25 12.02
N ASP A 39 6.33 -20.54 11.95
CA ASP A 39 7.41 -20.90 11.06
C ASP A 39 8.13 -22.18 11.52
N PRO A 40 8.97 -22.77 10.68
CA PRO A 40 9.74 -23.95 11.03
C PRO A 40 10.67 -23.86 12.22
N LEU A 41 11.11 -22.66 12.57
CA LEU A 41 11.99 -22.40 13.70
C LEU A 41 11.18 -22.21 15.00
N GLY A 42 9.85 -22.34 14.93
CA GLY A 42 8.93 -22.19 16.05
C GLY A 42 8.45 -20.74 16.29
N GLY A 43 8.85 -19.79 15.45
CA GLY A 43 8.43 -18.39 15.55
C GLY A 43 6.95 -18.24 15.16
N THR A 44 6.15 -17.61 16.01
CA THR A 44 4.69 -17.49 15.79
C THR A 44 4.28 -16.05 15.51
N GLU A 45 3.40 -15.82 14.54
CA GLU A 45 2.73 -14.54 14.33
C GLU A 45 1.22 -14.75 14.28
N ARG A 46 0.45 -13.75 14.69
CA ARG A 46 -1.01 -13.89 14.85
C ARG A 46 -1.74 -12.65 14.37
N VAL A 47 -2.82 -12.86 13.62
CA VAL A 47 -3.84 -11.85 13.35
C VAL A 47 -5.16 -12.28 13.98
N GLU A 48 -5.82 -11.34 14.64
CA GLU A 48 -7.09 -11.56 15.31
C GLU A 48 -8.05 -10.42 15.02
N PHE A 49 -9.21 -10.74 14.46
CA PHE A 49 -10.32 -9.82 14.36
C PHE A 49 -11.11 -9.83 15.67
N ARG A 50 -11.46 -8.66 16.20
CA ARG A 50 -12.35 -8.46 17.34
C ARG A 50 -13.41 -7.42 16.97
N TYR A 51 -14.68 -7.85 16.98
CA TYR A 51 -15.79 -6.93 16.79
C TYR A 51 -15.99 -6.00 18.00
N THR A 52 -15.75 -6.45 19.23
CA THR A 52 -15.67 -5.61 20.44
C THR A 52 -14.60 -6.11 21.40
N THR A 53 -13.92 -5.22 22.13
CA THR A 53 -12.92 -5.60 23.14
C THR A 53 -12.80 -4.55 24.25
N THR A 54 -12.79 -4.99 25.51
CA THR A 54 -12.51 -4.11 26.67
C THR A 54 -11.03 -3.79 26.84
N ALA A 55 -10.15 -4.44 26.06
CA ALA A 55 -8.71 -4.24 26.13
C ALA A 55 -8.24 -2.96 25.42
N LEU A 56 -9.10 -2.35 24.59
CA LEU A 56 -8.84 -1.10 23.90
C LEU A 56 -9.77 0.00 24.44
N PRO A 57 -9.31 1.26 24.52
CA PRO A 57 -10.19 2.36 24.87
C PRO A 57 -11.15 2.68 23.71
N ALA A 58 -12.39 3.07 24.03
CA ALA A 58 -13.39 3.45 23.03
C ALA A 58 -13.06 4.79 22.31
N THR A 59 -12.15 5.59 22.87
CA THR A 59 -11.66 6.83 22.30
C THR A 59 -10.15 6.94 22.50
N ALA A 60 -9.46 7.62 21.59
CA ALA A 60 -8.09 8.06 21.76
C ALA A 60 -8.07 9.33 22.63
N PRO A 61 -7.00 9.56 23.41
CA PRO A 61 -6.77 10.82 24.12
C PRO A 61 -6.88 12.02 23.17
N ALA A 62 -7.47 13.13 23.63
CA ALA A 62 -7.74 14.29 22.79
C ALA A 62 -6.47 14.88 22.15
N ASN A 63 -5.34 14.84 22.87
CA ASN A 63 -4.03 15.27 22.38
C ASN A 63 -3.39 14.28 21.38
N GLN A 64 -4.01 13.13 21.08
CA GLN A 64 -3.59 12.17 20.05
C GLN A 64 -4.54 12.16 18.85
N VAL A 65 -5.53 13.05 18.83
CA VAL A 65 -6.43 13.27 17.71
C VAL A 65 -5.93 14.49 16.92
N PRO A 66 -5.64 14.36 15.62
CA PRO A 66 -5.06 15.47 14.85
C PRO A 66 -6.05 16.64 14.70
N THR A 67 -5.63 17.83 15.14
CA THR A 67 -6.29 19.12 14.82
C THR A 67 -6.32 19.35 13.31
N GLY A 68 -7.43 19.88 12.78
CA GLY A 68 -7.61 20.14 11.33
C GLY A 68 -8.01 18.91 10.51
N PHE A 69 -8.23 17.77 11.16
CA PHE A 69 -8.66 16.51 10.57
C PHE A 69 -9.90 16.00 11.29
N ALA A 70 -10.98 15.71 10.55
CA ALA A 70 -12.23 15.20 11.12
C ALA A 70 -12.13 13.70 11.45
N ALA A 71 -11.32 13.34 12.44
CA ALA A 71 -11.19 11.96 12.90
C ALA A 71 -12.47 11.48 13.60
N TYR A 72 -12.91 10.26 13.27
CA TYR A 72 -13.95 9.57 14.05
C TYR A 72 -13.34 8.98 15.31
N ASN A 73 -13.33 9.76 16.40
CA ASN A 73 -12.76 9.36 17.67
C ASN A 73 -13.81 8.74 18.61
N GLN A 74 -14.51 7.71 18.15
CA GLN A 74 -15.53 6.99 18.91
C GLN A 74 -15.49 5.50 18.54
N ASN A 75 -15.93 4.62 19.44
CA ASN A 75 -16.01 3.17 19.23
C ASN A 75 -14.69 2.51 18.77
N LEU A 76 -13.52 3.08 19.16
CA LEU A 76 -12.22 2.55 18.74
C LEU A 76 -11.90 1.16 19.33
N ASP A 77 -12.71 0.71 20.28
CA ASP A 77 -12.72 -0.61 20.90
C ASP A 77 -13.45 -1.66 20.04
N ARG A 78 -14.00 -1.27 18.90
CA ARG A 78 -14.80 -2.13 18.02
C ARG A 78 -14.21 -2.27 16.62
N TYR A 79 -14.54 -3.37 15.95
CA TYR A 79 -14.17 -3.64 14.56
C TYR A 79 -12.66 -3.52 14.29
N ASN A 80 -11.87 -4.20 15.09
CA ASN A 80 -10.42 -4.14 15.03
C ASN A 80 -9.82 -5.44 14.51
N SER A 81 -8.81 -5.34 13.67
CA SER A 81 -7.83 -6.42 13.50
C SER A 81 -6.59 -6.09 14.33
N LEU A 82 -6.16 -7.03 15.16
CA LEU A 82 -4.95 -6.96 15.96
C LEU A 82 -3.92 -7.91 15.36
N TYR A 83 -2.74 -7.40 15.05
CA TYR A 83 -1.62 -8.18 14.54
C TYR A 83 -0.44 -8.14 15.49
N TRP A 84 0.03 -9.32 15.88
CA TRP A 84 1.27 -9.52 16.63
C TRP A 84 2.29 -10.19 15.72
N ASP A 85 3.42 -9.51 15.52
CA ASP A 85 4.57 -10.10 14.85
C ASP A 85 5.23 -11.17 15.75
N LYS A 86 6.25 -11.85 15.19
CA LYS A 86 6.98 -12.91 15.91
C LYS A 86 7.62 -12.45 17.21
N ARG A 87 8.06 -11.19 17.29
CA ARG A 87 8.68 -10.64 18.49
C ARG A 87 7.63 -10.36 19.55
N ALA A 88 6.50 -9.77 19.17
CA ALA A 88 5.39 -9.48 20.07
C ALA A 88 4.78 -10.79 20.62
N MET A 89 4.62 -11.81 19.78
CA MET A 89 4.18 -13.14 20.21
C MET A 89 5.18 -13.86 21.13
N ALA A 90 6.48 -13.64 20.95
CA ALA A 90 7.50 -14.22 21.83
C ALA A 90 7.57 -13.53 23.20
N LEU A 91 7.40 -12.20 23.24
CA LEU A 91 7.58 -11.41 24.46
C LEU A 91 6.30 -11.23 25.27
N SER A 92 5.16 -11.07 24.60
CA SER A 92 3.89 -10.71 25.25
C SER A 92 2.69 -11.19 24.40
N PRO A 93 2.53 -12.51 24.19
CA PRO A 93 1.46 -13.04 23.34
C PRO A 93 0.08 -12.62 23.84
N GLY A 94 -0.73 -12.03 22.95
CA GLY A 94 -2.08 -11.55 23.25
C GLY A 94 -2.17 -10.17 23.91
N ASP A 95 -1.04 -9.54 24.29
CA ASP A 95 -1.03 -8.18 24.80
C ASP A 95 -1.34 -7.18 23.68
N VAL A 96 -2.54 -6.60 23.73
CA VAL A 96 -3.02 -5.66 22.70
C VAL A 96 -2.16 -4.39 22.58
N SER A 97 -1.42 -4.02 23.63
CA SER A 97 -0.51 -2.86 23.59
C SER A 97 0.71 -3.11 22.69
N LYS A 98 1.01 -4.38 22.42
CA LYS A 98 2.07 -4.84 21.50
C LYS A 98 1.54 -5.20 20.11
N ALA A 99 0.24 -5.07 19.88
CA ALA A 99 -0.36 -5.32 18.58
C ALA A 99 -0.29 -4.07 17.68
N THR A 100 -0.15 -4.29 16.38
CA THR A 100 -0.63 -3.31 15.40
C THR A 100 -2.15 -3.45 15.33
N ILE A 101 -2.86 -2.36 15.62
CA ILE A 101 -4.31 -2.31 15.65
C ILE A 101 -4.79 -1.58 14.40
N THR A 102 -5.48 -2.30 13.52
CA THR A 102 -6.21 -1.73 12.39
C THR A 102 -7.67 -1.62 12.76
N HIS A 103 -8.17 -0.40 12.88
CA HIS A 103 -9.60 -0.14 13.03
C HIS A 103 -10.20 0.04 11.65
N TRP A 104 -11.26 -0.71 11.35
CA TRP A 104 -11.94 -0.68 10.06
C TRP A 104 -13.09 0.34 10.03
N LEU A 105 -13.29 1.00 8.88
CA LEU A 105 -14.49 1.81 8.65
C LEU A 105 -15.74 0.93 8.63
N LEU A 106 -16.88 1.54 8.93
CA LEU A 106 -18.18 0.87 8.93
C LEU A 106 -18.95 1.16 7.65
N TYR A 107 -19.69 0.16 7.16
CA TYR A 107 -20.73 0.39 6.19
C TYR A 107 -22.05 0.65 6.94
N LEU A 108 -22.62 1.85 6.78
CA LEU A 108 -23.95 2.17 7.30
C LEU A 108 -24.97 2.05 6.17
N TYR A 109 -25.91 1.11 6.30
CA TYR A 109 -27.05 1.00 5.41
C TYR A 109 -27.99 2.20 5.65
N GLN A 110 -28.05 3.16 4.73
CA GLN A 110 -28.83 4.41 4.91
C GLN A 110 -30.35 4.24 4.79
N SER A 111 -30.87 3.01 4.65
CA SER A 111 -32.27 2.80 4.24
C SER A 111 -33.27 2.46 5.35
N TYR A 112 -32.97 2.66 6.65
CA TYR A 112 -33.98 2.38 7.69
C TYR A 112 -34.00 3.43 8.81
N THR A 113 -35.08 4.20 8.86
CA THR A 113 -35.58 4.92 10.04
C THR A 113 -36.78 4.15 10.63
N PRO A 114 -37.16 4.35 11.90
CA PRO A 114 -36.36 4.44 13.11
C PRO A 114 -36.62 3.16 13.96
N VAL A 115 -35.90 2.08 13.69
CA VAL A 115 -35.86 0.95 14.61
C VAL A 115 -34.40 0.64 14.92
N PHE A 116 -34.08 0.83 16.20
CA PHE A 116 -32.88 0.34 16.86
C PHE A 116 -32.55 -1.05 16.32
N PHE A 117 -31.39 -1.17 15.65
CA PHE A 117 -30.59 -2.35 15.28
C PHE A 117 -29.98 -2.11 13.88
N GLY A 118 -29.20 -1.03 13.76
CA GLY A 118 -28.38 -0.78 12.58
C GLY A 118 -27.28 -1.83 12.49
N HIS A 119 -27.41 -2.77 11.55
CA HIS A 119 -26.34 -3.70 11.20
C HIS A 119 -25.20 -2.91 10.54
N ALA A 120 -24.25 -2.42 11.34
CA ALA A 120 -23.00 -1.87 10.83
C ALA A 120 -22.04 -3.04 10.56
N TRP A 121 -21.59 -3.18 9.31
CA TRP A 121 -20.57 -4.15 8.94
C TRP A 121 -19.21 -3.49 8.82
N SER A 122 -18.15 -4.15 9.32
CA SER A 122 -16.79 -3.70 9.06
C SER A 122 -16.49 -3.82 7.57
N THR A 123 -15.87 -2.79 7.01
CA THR A 123 -15.35 -2.79 5.64
C THR A 123 -13.92 -3.32 5.59
N SER A 124 -13.38 -3.50 4.39
CA SER A 124 -11.95 -3.75 4.16
C SER A 124 -11.13 -2.46 4.09
N VAL A 125 -11.72 -1.31 4.42
CA VAL A 125 -11.07 0.01 4.34
C VAL A 125 -10.70 0.48 5.75
N PRO A 126 -9.41 0.69 6.05
CA PRO A 126 -8.99 1.05 7.40
C PRO A 126 -9.41 2.49 7.72
N HIS A 127 -10.05 2.70 8.86
CA HIS A 127 -10.29 4.02 9.40
C HIS A 127 -9.04 4.61 10.05
N SER A 128 -8.31 3.78 10.79
CA SER A 128 -7.06 4.17 11.42
C SER A 128 -6.19 2.97 11.72
N ILE A 129 -4.88 3.20 11.86
CA ILE A 129 -3.90 2.20 12.27
C ILE A 129 -3.10 2.75 13.45
N LYS A 130 -2.96 1.95 14.51
CA LYS A 130 -2.14 2.25 15.68
C LYS A 130 -1.08 1.16 15.81
N ARG A 131 0.18 1.51 15.58
CA ARG A 131 1.31 0.60 15.86
C ARG A 131 1.67 0.64 17.35
N PRO A 132 2.35 -0.39 17.87
CA PRO A 132 2.90 -0.35 19.22
C PRO A 132 3.78 0.88 19.42
N LEU A 133 3.65 1.56 20.55
CA LEU A 133 4.44 2.74 20.94
C LEU A 133 4.39 3.99 20.01
N GLU A 134 3.73 3.93 18.85
CA GLU A 134 3.57 5.07 17.94
C GLU A 134 2.21 5.75 18.11
N ASN A 135 2.05 7.02 17.75
CA ASN A 135 0.70 7.60 17.67
C ASN A 135 -0.16 6.97 16.55
N ARG A 136 -1.48 7.04 16.71
CA ARG A 136 -2.44 6.52 15.73
C ARG A 136 -2.36 7.36 14.43
N VAL A 137 -2.35 6.66 13.31
CA VAL A 137 -2.52 7.25 11.96
C VAL A 137 -3.97 7.12 11.56
N TRP A 138 -4.57 8.21 11.12
CA TRP A 138 -5.97 8.33 10.75
C TRP A 138 -6.12 8.52 9.25
N TYR A 139 -7.18 7.94 8.67
CA TYR A 139 -7.46 7.98 7.25
C TYR A 139 -8.85 8.58 6.97
N ALA A 140 -8.92 9.42 5.95
CA ALA A 140 -10.18 9.89 5.38
C ALA A 140 -10.19 9.60 3.88
N TYR A 141 -11.38 9.37 3.35
CA TYR A 141 -11.63 8.90 1.99
C TYR A 141 -12.57 9.84 1.25
N ALA A 142 -12.59 9.74 -0.09
CA ALA A 142 -13.53 10.48 -0.92
C ALA A 142 -14.98 10.11 -0.56
N ASP A 143 -15.88 11.08 -0.67
CA ASP A 143 -17.34 10.91 -0.56
C ASP A 143 -17.84 10.33 0.78
N GLN A 144 -17.05 10.44 1.86
CA GLN A 144 -17.52 10.09 3.20
C GLN A 144 -18.53 11.13 3.71
N ASN A 145 -19.80 10.72 3.79
CA ASN A 145 -20.91 11.58 4.21
C ASN A 145 -21.13 11.61 5.73
N THR A 146 -20.58 10.65 6.46
CA THR A 146 -20.64 10.57 7.94
C THR A 146 -19.28 10.12 8.46
N THR A 147 -18.81 10.79 9.52
CA THR A 147 -17.53 10.48 10.17
C THR A 147 -17.57 9.04 10.69
N GLY A 148 -16.64 8.18 10.24
CA GLY A 148 -16.55 6.78 10.65
C GLY A 148 -17.21 5.76 9.70
N SER A 149 -17.92 6.24 8.67
CA SER A 149 -18.58 5.38 7.69
C SER A 149 -17.92 5.45 6.32
N TYR A 150 -17.90 4.33 5.61
CA TYR A 150 -17.47 4.23 4.23
C TYR A 150 -18.70 4.08 3.33
N VAL A 151 -18.93 5.09 2.50
CA VAL A 151 -19.89 5.07 1.38
C VAL A 151 -19.15 5.26 0.04
N GLY A 152 -17.83 5.48 0.11
CA GLY A 152 -17.03 6.10 -0.95
C GLY A 152 -16.66 5.21 -2.13
N SER A 153 -16.16 5.88 -3.17
CA SER A 153 -15.83 5.29 -4.47
C SER A 153 -14.46 4.61 -4.52
N TRP A 154 -13.55 4.93 -3.59
CA TRP A 154 -12.14 4.50 -3.61
C TRP A 154 -11.63 4.06 -2.23
N THR A 155 -10.83 2.99 -2.22
CA THR A 155 -10.15 2.49 -1.01
C THR A 155 -8.82 3.21 -0.72
N ARG A 156 -8.48 4.25 -1.49
CA ARG A 156 -7.29 5.09 -1.30
C ARG A 156 -7.66 6.36 -0.52
N PRO A 157 -6.91 6.71 0.54
CA PRO A 157 -7.25 7.87 1.37
C PRO A 157 -7.00 9.19 0.63
N THR A 158 -7.89 10.15 0.81
CA THR A 158 -7.73 11.55 0.39
C THR A 158 -7.01 12.38 1.44
N LYS A 159 -7.04 11.95 2.71
CA LYS A 159 -6.22 12.53 3.78
C LYS A 159 -5.65 11.45 4.69
N VAL A 160 -4.41 11.66 5.13
CA VAL A 160 -3.74 10.84 6.15
C VAL A 160 -3.25 11.79 7.23
N ALA A 161 -3.53 11.49 8.50
CA ALA A 161 -3.13 12.37 9.59
C ALA A 161 -2.54 11.62 10.77
N ARG A 162 -1.59 12.24 11.47
CA ARG A 162 -1.04 11.77 12.75
C ARG A 162 -0.72 12.93 13.67
N VAL A 163 -0.59 12.66 14.95
CA VAL A 163 -0.01 13.58 15.93
C VAL A 163 1.44 13.16 16.21
N LEU A 164 2.35 14.12 16.31
CA LEU A 164 3.75 13.91 16.68
C LEU A 164 3.93 13.93 18.21
N ASP A 165 5.12 13.57 18.69
CA ASP A 165 5.41 13.53 20.13
C ASP A 165 5.37 14.93 20.79
N ASP A 166 5.58 15.98 19.99
CA ASP A 166 5.44 17.38 20.42
C ASP A 166 3.97 17.88 20.44
N GLY A 167 3.01 17.00 20.10
CA GLY A 167 1.59 17.31 20.05
C GLY A 167 1.12 17.99 18.75
N SER A 168 2.03 18.27 17.80
CA SER A 168 1.65 18.88 16.52
C SER A 168 1.03 17.86 15.56
N SER A 169 0.08 18.32 14.74
CA SER A 169 -0.55 17.50 13.70
C SER A 169 0.23 17.53 12.40
N GLN A 170 0.41 16.37 11.78
CA GLN A 170 0.83 16.25 10.39
C GLN A 170 -0.32 15.69 9.56
N ILE A 171 -0.68 16.40 8.49
CA ILE A 171 -1.75 16.01 7.57
C ILE A 171 -1.20 15.98 6.14
N TRP A 172 -1.28 14.82 5.50
CA TRP A 172 -1.08 14.67 4.07
C TRP A 172 -2.43 14.65 3.37
N GLN A 173 -2.51 15.26 2.20
CA GLN A 173 -3.72 15.25 1.37
C GLN A 173 -3.38 14.74 -0.03
N ALA A 174 -4.33 14.07 -0.67
CA ALA A 174 -4.22 13.59 -2.04
C ALA A 174 -5.55 13.76 -2.77
N ALA A 175 -5.46 14.16 -4.04
CA ALA A 175 -6.56 14.13 -4.98
C ALA A 175 -6.28 13.10 -6.08
N TYR A 176 -7.35 12.54 -6.65
CA TYR A 176 -7.28 11.49 -7.65
C TYR A 176 -8.18 11.83 -8.84
N ASN A 177 -7.80 11.36 -10.03
CA ASN A 177 -8.71 11.35 -11.18
C ASN A 177 -9.72 10.18 -11.09
N SER A 178 -10.61 10.08 -12.08
CA SER A 178 -11.66 9.05 -12.15
C SER A 178 -11.15 7.62 -12.31
N MET A 179 -9.85 7.41 -12.51
CA MET A 179 -9.22 6.08 -12.54
C MET A 179 -8.40 5.78 -11.28
N GLY A 180 -8.45 6.68 -10.28
CA GLY A 180 -7.74 6.51 -9.03
C GLY A 180 -6.24 6.84 -9.11
N HIS A 181 -5.78 7.47 -10.19
CA HIS A 181 -4.42 8.01 -10.28
C HIS A 181 -4.33 9.35 -9.56
N VAL A 182 -3.24 9.56 -8.81
CA VAL A 182 -3.05 10.78 -8.02
C VAL A 182 -2.83 11.97 -8.96
N THR A 183 -3.60 13.04 -8.78
CA THR A 183 -3.46 14.31 -9.52
C THR A 183 -2.86 15.42 -8.66
N GLN A 184 -2.98 15.33 -7.34
CA GLN A 184 -2.40 16.29 -6.41
C GLN A 184 -1.97 15.61 -5.12
N ARG A 185 -0.86 16.08 -4.54
CA ARG A 185 -0.44 15.77 -3.17
C ARG A 185 -0.12 17.06 -2.43
N LEU A 186 -0.46 17.11 -1.15
CA LEU A 186 -0.05 18.18 -0.26
C LEU A 186 0.55 17.54 0.99
N ASP A 187 1.74 17.97 1.37
CA ASP A 187 2.39 17.50 2.59
C ASP A 187 2.14 18.46 3.78
N PRO A 188 2.48 18.05 5.02
CA PRO A 188 2.29 18.88 6.22
C PRO A 188 3.07 20.20 6.22
N PHE A 189 4.09 20.33 5.36
CA PHE A 189 4.93 21.53 5.25
C PHE A 189 4.44 22.48 4.14
N GLY A 190 3.30 22.17 3.52
CA GLY A 190 2.70 23.00 2.48
C GLY A 190 3.29 22.80 1.08
N ARG A 191 4.19 21.81 0.89
CA ARG A 191 4.69 21.48 -0.45
C ARG A 191 3.60 20.74 -1.19
N GLN A 192 3.18 21.31 -2.31
CA GLN A 192 2.15 20.74 -3.17
C GLN A 192 2.81 20.10 -4.39
N GLN A 193 2.45 18.88 -4.73
CA GLN A 193 2.82 18.26 -6.00
C GLN A 193 1.57 18.11 -6.86
N THR A 194 1.70 18.43 -8.14
CA THR A 194 0.64 18.29 -9.15
C THR A 194 1.11 17.32 -10.23
N LEU A 195 0.25 16.36 -10.57
CA LEU A 195 0.48 15.37 -11.60
C LEU A 195 -0.59 15.56 -12.67
N SER A 196 -0.19 16.03 -13.85
CA SER A 196 -1.09 16.23 -14.97
C SER A 196 -1.11 14.99 -15.85
N TYR A 197 -2.29 14.59 -16.32
CA TYR A 197 -2.45 13.44 -17.21
C TYR A 197 -3.05 13.90 -18.54
N ALA A 198 -2.81 13.14 -19.60
CA ALA A 198 -3.49 13.30 -20.87
C ALA A 198 -5.01 13.10 -20.71
N ALA A 199 -5.78 13.44 -21.75
CA ALA A 199 -7.23 13.33 -21.74
C ALA A 199 -7.75 11.89 -21.47
N ASN A 200 -6.93 10.87 -21.75
CA ASN A 200 -7.24 9.49 -21.42
C ASN A 200 -7.16 9.19 -19.91
N GLY A 201 -6.58 10.10 -19.10
CA GLY A 201 -6.36 10.01 -17.65
C GLY A 201 -5.33 8.97 -17.19
N LEU A 202 -4.65 8.30 -18.11
CA LEU A 202 -3.67 7.25 -17.86
C LEU A 202 -2.24 7.78 -18.03
N ASP A 203 -1.99 8.51 -19.11
CA ASP A 203 -0.65 8.95 -19.48
C ASP A 203 -0.27 10.20 -18.69
N LEU A 204 0.71 10.07 -17.80
CA LEU A 204 1.24 11.16 -16.98
C LEU A 204 2.06 12.13 -17.84
N LEU A 205 1.67 13.38 -17.97
CA LEU A 205 2.38 14.35 -18.81
C LEU A 205 3.44 15.13 -18.04
N GLU A 206 3.11 15.60 -16.84
CA GLU A 206 4.04 16.38 -16.02
C GLU A 206 3.88 16.06 -14.53
N VAL A 207 5.00 16.18 -13.83
CA VAL A 207 5.05 16.26 -12.37
C VAL A 207 5.62 17.62 -12.02
N ARG A 208 4.86 18.41 -11.27
CA ARG A 208 5.27 19.73 -10.80
C ARG A 208 5.22 19.80 -9.29
N GLN A 209 6.05 20.66 -8.70
CA GLN A 209 6.02 20.96 -7.28
C GLN A 209 5.86 22.46 -7.06
N THR A 210 4.80 22.82 -6.34
CA THR A 210 4.58 24.17 -5.86
C THR A 210 5.07 24.29 -4.42
N SER A 211 6.04 25.18 -4.17
CA SER A 211 6.53 25.53 -2.84
C SER A 211 6.73 27.04 -2.74
N SER A 212 6.15 27.67 -1.71
CA SER A 212 6.24 29.12 -1.50
C SER A 212 5.88 29.97 -2.73
N GLY A 213 4.91 29.51 -3.53
CA GLY A 213 4.44 30.19 -4.74
C GLY A 213 5.25 29.90 -6.02
N LEU A 214 6.42 29.25 -5.92
CA LEU A 214 7.18 28.77 -7.07
C LEU A 214 6.64 27.41 -7.52
N ASN A 215 6.47 27.20 -8.82
CA ASN A 215 5.90 25.99 -9.41
C ASN A 215 6.90 25.33 -10.38
N ASP A 216 7.76 24.48 -9.83
CA ASP A 216 8.89 23.88 -10.54
C ASP A 216 8.45 22.62 -11.30
N LEU A 217 8.89 22.47 -12.55
CA LEU A 217 8.75 21.22 -13.30
C LEU A 217 9.78 20.22 -12.79
N LEU A 218 9.32 19.09 -12.25
CA LEU A 218 10.19 18.02 -11.76
C LEU A 218 10.47 16.95 -12.82
N ALA A 219 9.48 16.67 -13.66
CA ALA A 219 9.61 15.77 -14.79
C ALA A 219 8.48 16.02 -15.80
N SER A 220 8.77 15.79 -17.08
CA SER A 220 7.76 15.67 -18.12
C SER A 220 7.94 14.37 -18.91
N PHE A 221 6.85 13.87 -19.47
CA PHE A 221 6.83 12.63 -20.24
C PHE A 221 6.04 12.81 -21.54
N SER A 222 6.50 12.15 -22.60
CA SER A 222 5.87 12.24 -23.91
C SER A 222 6.13 10.98 -24.75
N ASN A 223 5.56 10.96 -25.96
CA ASN A 223 5.71 9.89 -26.94
C ASN A 223 5.29 8.54 -26.35
N TYR A 224 4.00 8.38 -26.07
CA TYR A 224 3.49 7.17 -25.43
C TYR A 224 3.28 6.04 -26.44
N THR A 225 3.68 4.82 -26.07
CA THR A 225 3.30 3.59 -26.79
C THR A 225 1.79 3.31 -26.61
N PRO A 226 1.17 2.47 -27.45
CA PRO A 226 -0.21 2.00 -27.23
C PRO A 226 -0.46 1.31 -25.86
N GLN A 227 0.59 0.80 -25.20
CA GLN A 227 0.54 0.21 -23.86
C GLN A 227 0.70 1.25 -22.73
N HIS A 228 0.56 2.55 -23.01
CA HIS A 228 0.66 3.63 -22.02
C HIS A 228 2.03 3.72 -21.31
N ARG A 229 3.11 3.40 -22.04
CA ARG A 229 4.50 3.58 -21.60
C ARG A 229 5.11 4.84 -22.25
N PRO A 230 5.72 5.75 -21.48
CA PRO A 230 6.39 6.93 -22.05
C PRO A 230 7.69 6.52 -22.76
N GLN A 231 7.91 6.97 -23.99
CA GLN A 231 9.17 6.76 -24.71
C GLN A 231 10.16 7.91 -24.47
N THR A 232 9.73 9.00 -23.85
CA THR A 232 10.58 10.15 -23.54
C THR A 232 10.25 10.67 -22.15
N MET A 233 11.29 10.91 -21.36
CA MET A 233 11.23 11.58 -20.06
C MET A 233 12.27 12.70 -20.05
N THR A 234 11.86 13.89 -19.62
CA THR A 234 12.77 15.01 -19.36
C THR A 234 12.73 15.34 -17.87
N ASP A 235 13.88 15.40 -17.22
CA ASP A 235 13.98 15.70 -15.79
C ASP A 235 13.94 17.22 -15.50
N ALA A 236 14.01 17.57 -14.21
CA ALA A 236 14.01 18.96 -13.74
C ALA A 236 15.20 19.79 -14.27
N ALA A 237 16.32 19.15 -14.64
CA ALA A 237 17.49 19.80 -15.21
C ALA A 237 17.40 19.94 -16.75
N GLY A 238 16.28 19.53 -17.36
CA GLY A 238 16.09 19.52 -18.81
C GLY A 238 16.79 18.35 -19.51
N GLN A 239 17.33 17.39 -18.77
CA GLN A 239 18.02 16.24 -19.33
C GLN A 239 17.02 15.21 -19.81
N THR A 240 17.17 14.77 -21.06
CA THR A 240 16.22 13.86 -21.72
C THR A 240 16.74 12.43 -21.73
N THR A 241 15.89 11.51 -21.31
CA THR A 241 16.09 10.07 -21.44
C THR A 241 15.00 9.50 -22.33
N THR A 242 15.37 8.68 -23.31
CA THR A 242 14.42 7.98 -24.17
C THR A 242 14.46 6.49 -23.93
N ALA A 243 13.32 5.83 -24.13
CA ALA A 243 13.19 4.39 -23.99
C ALA A 243 12.39 3.79 -25.14
N THR A 244 12.75 2.57 -25.52
CA THR A 244 11.96 1.74 -26.44
C THR A 244 11.46 0.50 -25.73
N TYR A 245 10.37 -0.08 -26.25
CA TYR A 245 9.69 -1.20 -25.63
C TYR A 245 9.36 -2.27 -26.65
N ASN A 246 9.38 -3.53 -26.22
CA ASN A 246 8.82 -4.63 -27.00
C ASN A 246 7.28 -4.66 -26.88
N PRO A 247 6.57 -5.51 -27.65
CA PRO A 247 5.10 -5.59 -27.58
C PRO A 247 4.54 -6.00 -26.20
N ALA A 248 5.34 -6.65 -25.36
CA ALA A 248 4.98 -6.98 -23.98
C ALA A 248 5.19 -5.82 -22.99
N GLY A 249 5.69 -4.67 -23.47
CA GLY A 249 5.97 -3.49 -22.65
C GLY A 249 7.27 -3.57 -21.85
N GLN A 250 8.17 -4.49 -22.19
CA GLN A 250 9.49 -4.60 -21.59
C GLN A 250 10.47 -3.65 -22.29
N VAL A 251 11.35 -3.01 -21.51
CA VAL A 251 12.31 -2.02 -22.02
C VAL A 251 13.36 -2.71 -22.88
N LEU A 252 13.48 -2.31 -24.16
CA LEU A 252 14.50 -2.79 -25.10
C LEU A 252 15.75 -1.90 -25.09
N THR A 253 15.57 -0.59 -25.10
CA THR A 253 16.68 0.36 -25.02
C THR A 253 16.36 1.49 -24.06
N VAL A 254 17.39 2.02 -23.41
CA VAL A 254 17.37 3.29 -22.68
C VAL A 254 18.54 4.13 -23.16
N THR A 255 18.27 5.31 -23.68
CA THR A 255 19.31 6.27 -24.08
C THR A 255 19.24 7.47 -23.15
N ASN A 256 20.32 7.74 -22.42
CA ASN A 256 20.38 8.86 -21.49
C ASN A 256 20.71 10.18 -22.21
N ALA A 257 20.76 11.28 -21.45
CA ALA A 257 21.01 12.62 -22.00
C ALA A 257 22.42 12.82 -22.59
N LYS A 258 23.37 11.93 -22.26
CA LYS A 258 24.71 11.90 -22.88
C LYS A 258 24.73 11.09 -24.18
N SER A 259 23.56 10.66 -24.67
CA SER A 259 23.40 9.76 -25.81
C SER A 259 24.02 8.36 -25.60
N GLU A 260 24.25 7.97 -24.35
CA GLU A 260 24.71 6.64 -24.00
C GLU A 260 23.51 5.69 -23.97
N THR A 261 23.60 4.57 -24.69
CA THR A 261 22.49 3.61 -24.81
C THR A 261 22.80 2.32 -24.07
N THR A 262 21.83 1.87 -23.26
CA THR A 262 21.79 0.53 -22.68
C THR A 262 20.71 -0.29 -23.38
N THR A 263 21.02 -1.52 -23.77
CA THR A 263 20.12 -2.42 -24.48
C THR A 263 19.85 -3.67 -23.67
N SER A 264 18.59 -4.10 -23.62
CA SER A 264 18.16 -5.31 -22.94
C SER A 264 17.55 -6.30 -23.93
N ALA A 265 17.92 -7.58 -23.81
CA ALA A 265 17.34 -8.67 -24.60
C ALA A 265 16.56 -9.62 -23.69
N TYR A 266 15.44 -10.15 -24.19
CA TYR A 266 14.58 -11.07 -23.45
C TYR A 266 14.31 -12.33 -24.27
N ASP A 267 14.05 -13.43 -23.59
CA ASP A 267 13.57 -14.66 -24.22
C ASP A 267 12.04 -14.61 -24.46
N ALA A 268 11.51 -15.68 -25.05
CA ALA A 268 10.07 -15.80 -25.34
C ALA A 268 9.19 -15.87 -24.09
N ASN A 269 9.75 -16.23 -22.92
CA ASN A 269 9.05 -16.26 -21.64
C ASN A 269 9.12 -14.91 -20.91
N GLY A 270 9.83 -13.92 -21.48
CA GLY A 270 10.04 -12.61 -20.91
C GLY A 270 11.18 -12.53 -19.89
N TYR A 271 12.04 -13.55 -19.79
CA TYR A 271 13.23 -13.51 -18.95
C TYR A 271 14.34 -12.69 -19.61
N LEU A 272 15.01 -11.85 -18.82
CA LEU A 272 16.10 -10.98 -19.28
C LEU A 272 17.34 -11.82 -19.60
N LEU A 273 17.72 -11.92 -20.88
CA LEU A 273 18.89 -12.67 -21.34
C LEU A 273 20.19 -11.88 -21.21
N SER A 274 20.15 -10.59 -21.53
CA SER A 274 21.35 -9.75 -21.48
C SER A 274 21.01 -8.29 -21.27
N VAL A 275 21.96 -7.57 -20.67
CA VAL A 275 22.03 -6.12 -20.65
C VAL A 275 23.38 -5.73 -21.22
N THR A 276 23.38 -4.84 -22.22
CA THR A 276 24.59 -4.32 -22.86
C THR A 276 24.64 -2.82 -22.62
N GLY A 277 25.69 -2.37 -21.94
CA GLY A 277 25.94 -0.97 -21.66
C GLY A 277 26.51 -0.20 -22.85
N PRO A 278 26.72 1.12 -22.69
CA PRO A 278 27.21 1.99 -23.75
C PRO A 278 28.71 1.82 -24.06
N VAL A 279 29.47 1.21 -23.15
CA VAL A 279 30.91 0.97 -23.30
C VAL A 279 31.13 -0.34 -24.04
N ALA A 280 32.05 -0.37 -25.01
CA ALA A 280 32.40 -1.57 -25.72
C ALA A 280 32.86 -2.67 -24.74
N GLY A 281 32.23 -3.84 -24.83
CA GLY A 281 32.51 -4.98 -23.95
C GLY A 281 31.67 -5.03 -22.69
N ALA A 282 31.03 -3.93 -22.26
CA ALA A 282 30.19 -3.91 -21.06
C ALA A 282 28.87 -4.66 -21.31
N SER A 283 28.80 -5.93 -20.93
CA SER A 283 27.63 -6.77 -21.07
C SER A 283 27.51 -7.78 -19.94
N THR A 284 26.33 -7.82 -19.33
CA THR A 284 25.96 -8.85 -18.37
C THR A 284 24.95 -9.79 -19.00
N THR A 285 25.15 -11.09 -18.88
CA THR A 285 24.24 -12.12 -19.40
C THR A 285 23.68 -13.00 -18.29
N PHE A 286 22.46 -13.50 -18.49
CA PHE A 286 21.75 -14.33 -17.54
C PHE A 286 21.23 -15.60 -18.21
N THR A 287 21.26 -16.70 -17.46
CA THR A 287 20.58 -17.94 -17.87
C THR A 287 19.60 -18.37 -16.79
N TYR A 288 18.61 -19.16 -17.19
CA TYR A 288 17.53 -19.62 -16.33
C TYR A 288 17.37 -21.13 -16.45
N ASP A 289 16.91 -21.77 -15.38
CA ASP A 289 16.47 -23.16 -15.43
C ASP A 289 15.02 -23.29 -15.92
N ALA A 290 14.53 -24.53 -16.04
CA ALA A 290 13.19 -24.82 -16.54
C ALA A 290 12.05 -24.27 -15.64
N TYR A 291 12.35 -23.83 -14.42
CA TYR A 291 11.39 -23.26 -13.48
C TYR A 291 11.48 -21.73 -13.42
N GLY A 292 12.24 -21.10 -14.34
CA GLY A 292 12.42 -19.65 -14.38
C GLY A 292 13.36 -19.11 -13.28
N ARG A 293 14.10 -19.98 -12.59
CA ARG A 293 15.07 -19.56 -11.58
C ARG A 293 16.38 -19.22 -12.27
N ARG A 294 16.96 -18.08 -11.94
CA ARG A 294 18.25 -17.64 -12.50
C ARG A 294 19.34 -18.66 -12.13
N ARG A 295 20.00 -19.21 -13.16
CA ARG A 295 21.04 -20.22 -13.04
C ARG A 295 22.44 -19.63 -13.06
N THR A 296 22.71 -18.70 -13.98
CA THR A 296 24.01 -18.01 -14.05
C THR A 296 23.83 -16.51 -14.21
N THR A 297 24.88 -15.78 -13.83
CA THR A 297 25.10 -14.39 -14.16
C THR A 297 26.55 -14.28 -14.58
N THR A 298 26.81 -13.83 -15.80
CA THR A 298 28.16 -13.60 -16.30
C THR A 298 28.29 -12.12 -16.56
N ASP A 299 29.23 -11.49 -15.87
CA ASP A 299 29.57 -10.08 -16.08
C ASP A 299 30.87 -9.99 -16.89
N SER A 300 31.01 -8.95 -17.69
CA SER A 300 32.17 -8.72 -18.56
C SER A 300 33.30 -7.93 -17.89
N ASP A 301 33.11 -7.52 -16.64
CA ASP A 301 34.05 -6.73 -15.83
C ASP A 301 35.10 -7.61 -15.12
#